data_AF-A0A0G2JGW2-F1
#
_entry.id   AF-A0A0G2JGW2-F1
#
_cell.length_a   1.000
_cell.length_b   1.000
_cell.length_c   1.000
_cell.angle_alpha   90.00
_cell.angle_beta   90.00
_cell.angle_gamma   90.00
#
_symmetry.space_group_name_H-M   'P 1'
#
loop_
_entity.id
_entity.type
_entity.pdbx_description
1 polymer ?
#
loop_
_entity_poly.entity_id
_entity_poly.type
_entity_poly.pdbx_seq_one_letter_code
_entity_poly.pdbx_strand_id
1 'polypeptide(L)'
;GLCLRWRRLGFPLPEFRRCELHTVREASAPTPPHWLAERFGLFEELWTAHVKKLASMTQKKARAIKISLPEGQKVDAVAWNTTPYQLAHQISVTLADTAVAAEVNGELYDLDRPLETDCHLRFLTFDSPEGKAVFWHSSAHVLGAAAEQQLGAVLCRGPSTESGFYHDFFLGKERTVRSAELPILERICQELIAAAQPFRRLEASRDQLRQLFKDNHFKLHLIEEKVTGPTATVYGCGMSVDLCRGPHLRHTGQIGALKLLTSY
;
A
#
# COMPACT_ATOMS: atom_id res chain seq x y z
N GLY A 1 5.55 -14.17 -25.31
CA GLY A 1 4.08 -14.35 -25.42
C GLY A 1 3.27 -13.19 -24.86
N LEU A 2 3.48 -12.80 -23.60
CA LEU A 2 2.69 -11.76 -22.90
C LEU A 2 3.26 -10.33 -22.99
N CYS A 3 4.48 -10.15 -23.48
CA CYS A 3 5.13 -8.83 -23.62
C CYS A 3 4.61 -8.01 -24.82
N LEU A 4 3.82 -8.60 -25.73
CA LEU A 4 3.34 -7.94 -26.95
C LEU A 4 1.99 -7.22 -26.78
N ARG A 5 1.33 -7.34 -25.62
CA ARG A 5 0.03 -6.68 -25.37
C ARG A 5 0.14 -5.25 -24.85
N TRP A 6 1.32 -4.80 -24.46
CA TRP A 6 1.58 -3.44 -23.97
C TRP A 6 1.71 -2.37 -25.07
N ARG A 7 1.72 -2.76 -26.36
CA ARG A 7 1.83 -1.80 -27.49
C ARG A 7 0.53 -1.10 -27.91
N ARG A 8 -0.62 -1.40 -27.30
CA ARG A 8 -1.92 -0.86 -27.76
C ARG A 8 -2.47 0.36 -26.99
N LEU A 9 -1.70 0.98 -26.10
CA LEU A 9 -2.20 2.09 -25.28
C LEU A 9 -1.44 3.43 -25.40
N GLY A 10 -0.55 3.60 -26.38
CA GLY A 10 -0.16 4.93 -26.86
C GLY A 10 0.55 5.87 -25.85
N PHE A 11 1.21 5.34 -24.81
CA PHE A 11 2.06 6.16 -23.93
C PHE A 11 3.51 6.17 -24.41
N PRO A 12 4.18 7.35 -24.49
CA PRO A 12 5.60 7.43 -24.85
C PRO A 12 6.48 6.94 -23.71
N LEU A 13 7.47 6.10 -24.02
CA LEU A 13 8.51 5.67 -23.08
C LEU A 13 9.61 6.74 -22.99
N PRO A 14 10.18 7.02 -21.80
CA PRO A 14 11.35 7.87 -21.66
C PRO A 14 12.59 7.24 -22.31
N GLU A 15 13.35 8.03 -23.08
CA GLU A 15 14.63 7.62 -23.67
C GLU A 15 15.69 7.37 -22.59
N PHE A 16 16.07 6.10 -22.38
CA PHE A 16 17.26 5.76 -21.60
C PHE A 16 18.50 5.80 -22.52
N ARG A 17 19.43 6.73 -22.23
CA ARG A 17 20.78 6.73 -22.82
C ARG A 17 21.50 5.44 -22.45
N ARG A 18 22.04 4.74 -23.46
CA ARG A 18 22.93 3.58 -23.30
C ARG A 18 24.21 4.01 -22.59
N CYS A 19 24.51 3.36 -21.46
CA CYS A 19 25.85 3.31 -20.89
C CYS A 19 26.30 1.85 -20.89
N GLU A 20 27.57 1.63 -21.23
CA GLU A 20 28.15 0.34 -21.64
C GLU A 20 28.20 -0.71 -20.52
N LEU A 21 28.17 -1.97 -20.97
CA LEU A 21 28.03 -3.20 -20.21
C LEU A 21 29.21 -3.48 -19.27
N HIS A 22 28.93 -3.59 -17.98
CA HIS A 22 29.60 -4.56 -17.11
C HIS A 22 28.59 -5.67 -16.78
N THR A 23 28.86 -6.88 -17.27
CA THR A 23 28.06 -8.08 -17.06
C THR A 23 28.20 -8.58 -15.63
N VAL A 24 27.44 -7.97 -14.72
CA VAL A 24 27.04 -8.66 -13.49
C VAL A 24 26.01 -9.70 -13.92
N ARG A 25 26.24 -10.98 -13.61
CA ARG A 25 25.23 -12.03 -13.76
C ARG A 25 23.98 -11.58 -12.99
N GLU A 26 22.97 -11.09 -13.70
CA GLU A 26 21.63 -10.89 -13.16
C GLU A 26 21.16 -12.24 -12.64
N ALA A 27 21.13 -12.41 -11.32
CA ALA A 27 20.32 -13.45 -10.72
C ALA A 27 18.89 -13.15 -11.13
N SER A 28 18.35 -13.93 -12.07
CA SER A 28 16.97 -13.78 -12.55
C SER A 28 16.05 -13.73 -11.32
N ALA A 29 15.32 -12.63 -11.15
CA ALA A 29 14.33 -12.52 -10.09
C ALA A 29 13.43 -13.76 -10.14
N PRO A 30 13.18 -14.45 -9.00
CA PRO A 30 12.40 -15.67 -9.01
C PRO A 30 11.01 -15.38 -9.58
N THR A 31 10.55 -16.23 -10.50
CA THR A 31 9.20 -16.14 -11.06
C THR A 31 8.20 -16.18 -9.90
N PRO A 32 7.27 -15.21 -9.81
CA PRO A 32 6.33 -15.17 -8.71
C PRO A 32 5.45 -16.44 -8.69
N PRO A 33 5.06 -16.94 -7.51
CA PRO A 33 4.13 -18.07 -7.42
C PRO A 33 2.84 -17.81 -8.20
N HIS A 34 2.26 -18.85 -8.80
CA HIS A 34 1.04 -18.73 -9.61
C HIS A 34 -0.12 -18.06 -8.84
N TRP A 35 -0.30 -18.42 -7.58
CA TRP A 35 -1.36 -17.85 -6.72
C TRP A 35 -1.17 -16.35 -6.51
N LEU A 36 0.07 -15.86 -6.40
CA LEU A 36 0.37 -14.44 -6.24
C LEU A 36 0.05 -13.66 -7.52
N ALA A 37 0.43 -14.22 -8.67
CA ALA A 37 0.10 -13.64 -9.97
C ALA A 37 -1.41 -13.60 -10.23
N GLU A 38 -2.14 -14.64 -9.84
CA GLU A 38 -3.61 -14.68 -9.92
C GLU A 38 -4.27 -13.64 -9.01
N ARG A 39 -3.87 -13.59 -7.73
CA ARG A 39 -4.37 -12.58 -6.77
C ARG A 39 -4.12 -11.16 -7.28
N PHE A 40 -2.91 -10.90 -7.79
CA PHE A 40 -2.56 -9.61 -8.37
C PHE A 40 -3.43 -9.27 -9.59
N GLY A 41 -3.65 -10.21 -10.51
CA GLY A 41 -4.52 -10.00 -11.68
C GLY A 41 -5.95 -9.62 -11.28
N LEU A 42 -6.52 -10.31 -10.31
CA LEU A 42 -7.84 -10.00 -9.76
C LEU A 42 -7.87 -8.61 -9.11
N PHE A 43 -6.82 -8.25 -8.37
CA PHE A 43 -6.71 -6.91 -7.78
C PHE A 43 -6.65 -5.81 -8.85
N GLU A 44 -5.90 -5.99 -9.95
CA GLU A 44 -5.84 -5.01 -11.03
C GLU A 44 -7.19 -4.79 -11.72
N GLU A 45 -7.98 -5.85 -11.87
CA GLU A 45 -9.35 -5.75 -12.40
C GLU A 45 -10.25 -4.91 -11.46
N LEU A 46 -10.20 -5.20 -10.16
CA LEU A 46 -10.93 -4.44 -9.14
C LEU A 46 -10.45 -2.99 -9.05
N TRP A 47 -9.14 -2.76 -9.14
CA TRP A 47 -8.53 -1.44 -9.13
C TRP A 47 -8.97 -0.63 -10.35
N THR A 48 -9.00 -1.24 -11.54
CA THR A 48 -9.49 -0.59 -12.76
C THR A 48 -10.96 -0.17 -12.61
N ALA A 49 -11.80 -1.03 -12.04
CA ALA A 49 -13.18 -0.69 -11.74
C ALA A 49 -13.30 0.43 -10.69
N HIS A 50 -12.45 0.39 -9.65
CA HIS A 50 -12.38 1.40 -8.60
C HIS A 50 -12.01 2.78 -9.15
N VAL A 51 -10.97 2.86 -9.98
CA VAL A 51 -10.54 4.13 -10.62
C VAL A 51 -11.66 4.71 -11.48
N LYS A 52 -12.37 3.89 -12.27
CA LYS A 52 -13.54 4.33 -13.05
C LYS A 52 -14.66 4.86 -12.13
N LYS A 53 -14.92 4.17 -11.02
CA LYS A 53 -15.89 4.61 -10.01
C LYS A 53 -15.48 5.96 -9.41
N LEU A 54 -14.23 6.12 -8.99
CA LEU A 54 -13.72 7.39 -8.47
C LEU A 54 -13.88 8.51 -9.49
N ALA A 55 -13.47 8.32 -10.75
CA ALA A 55 -13.63 9.32 -11.80
C ALA A 55 -15.11 9.72 -12.00
N SER A 56 -16.03 8.75 -11.99
CA SER A 56 -17.47 9.04 -12.05
C SER A 56 -17.95 9.81 -10.81
N MET A 57 -17.42 9.54 -9.63
CA MET A 57 -17.79 10.21 -8.38
C MET A 57 -17.29 11.65 -8.36
N THR A 58 -16.04 11.87 -8.79
CA THR A 58 -15.48 13.22 -8.98
C THR A 58 -16.37 14.07 -9.88
N GLN A 59 -16.89 13.51 -10.99
CA GLN A 59 -17.79 14.25 -11.88
C GLN A 59 -19.18 14.50 -11.27
N LYS A 60 -19.78 13.50 -10.62
CA LYS A 60 -21.18 13.55 -10.16
C LYS A 60 -21.35 14.23 -8.80
N LYS A 61 -20.33 14.20 -7.95
CA LYS A 61 -20.40 14.67 -6.56
C LYS A 61 -19.45 15.83 -6.25
N ALA A 62 -18.77 16.38 -7.26
CA ALA A 62 -17.98 17.60 -7.10
C ALA A 62 -18.89 18.74 -6.61
N ARG A 63 -18.53 19.27 -5.45
CA ARG A 63 -19.13 20.45 -4.83
C ARG A 63 -18.10 21.12 -3.94
N ALA A 64 -18.27 22.42 -3.71
CA ALA A 64 -17.44 23.13 -2.75
C ALA A 64 -17.64 22.54 -1.34
N ILE A 65 -16.52 22.34 -0.63
CA ILE A 65 -16.47 21.91 0.77
C ILE A 65 -15.46 22.79 1.51
N LYS A 66 -15.66 22.95 2.81
CA LYS A 66 -14.74 23.69 3.68
C LYS A 66 -13.94 22.74 4.56
N ILE A 67 -12.62 22.87 4.49
CA ILE A 67 -11.67 22.09 5.29
C ILE A 67 -11.15 22.98 6.41
N SER A 68 -11.32 22.55 7.66
CA SER A 68 -10.78 23.24 8.83
C SER A 68 -9.47 22.58 9.24
N LEU A 69 -8.39 23.35 9.24
CA LEU A 69 -7.06 22.91 9.68
C LEU A 69 -6.87 23.25 11.18
N PRO A 70 -5.82 22.70 11.82
CA PRO A 70 -5.39 23.17 13.14
C PRO A 70 -5.14 24.68 13.10
N GLU A 71 -5.25 25.34 14.26
CA GLU A 71 -5.07 26.80 14.38
C GLU A 71 -6.20 27.65 13.73
N GLY A 72 -7.30 27.01 13.30
CA GLY A 72 -8.52 27.70 12.87
C GLY A 72 -8.51 28.16 11.42
N GLN A 73 -7.44 27.88 10.67
CA GLN A 73 -7.39 28.15 9.24
C GLN A 73 -8.45 27.33 8.51
N LYS A 74 -9.13 27.96 7.54
CA LYS A 74 -10.13 27.31 6.68
C LYS A 74 -9.67 27.39 5.23
N VAL A 75 -9.78 26.28 4.53
CA VAL A 75 -9.41 26.15 3.11
C VAL A 75 -10.63 25.69 2.33
N ASP A 76 -10.89 26.35 1.21
CA ASP A 76 -11.92 25.91 0.27
C ASP A 76 -11.38 24.76 -0.59
N ALA A 77 -12.16 23.70 -0.72
CA ALA A 77 -11.79 22.49 -1.46
C ALA A 77 -12.99 21.96 -2.26
N VAL A 78 -12.75 20.92 -3.07
CA VAL A 78 -13.79 20.30 -3.90
C VAL A 78 -13.94 18.84 -3.51
N ALA A 79 -15.16 18.45 -3.13
CA ALA A 79 -15.48 17.08 -2.76
C ALA A 79 -15.15 16.09 -3.88
N TRP A 80 -14.62 14.93 -3.53
CA TRP A 80 -14.20 13.86 -4.45
C TRP A 80 -13.08 14.25 -5.44
N ASN A 81 -12.45 15.40 -5.25
CA ASN A 81 -11.37 15.90 -6.10
C ASN A 81 -10.14 16.25 -5.27
N THR A 82 -10.33 17.05 -4.21
CA THR A 82 -9.24 17.46 -3.32
C THR A 82 -8.84 16.34 -2.37
N THR A 83 -7.53 16.07 -2.25
CA THR A 83 -6.96 15.11 -1.30
C THR A 83 -6.16 15.80 -0.19
N PRO A 84 -5.93 15.16 0.98
CA PRO A 84 -5.04 15.69 1.98
C PRO A 84 -3.63 16.00 1.45
N TYR A 85 -3.06 15.16 0.58
CA TYR A 85 -1.75 15.39 -0.02
C TYR A 85 -1.69 16.71 -0.81
N GLN A 86 -2.72 16.98 -1.62
CA GLN A 86 -2.79 18.22 -2.40
C GLN A 86 -2.85 19.45 -1.47
N LEU A 87 -3.61 19.36 -0.37
CA LEU A 87 -3.67 20.43 0.63
C LEU A 87 -2.34 20.60 1.36
N ALA A 88 -1.66 19.52 1.75
CA ALA A 88 -0.34 19.57 2.35
C ALA A 88 0.65 20.31 1.43
N HIS A 89 0.64 19.97 0.14
CA HIS A 89 1.52 20.58 -0.86
C HIS A 89 1.19 22.06 -1.12
N GLN A 90 -0.07 22.48 -0.99
CA GLN A 90 -0.45 23.89 -1.06
C GLN A 90 0.05 24.69 0.15
N ILE A 91 0.12 24.07 1.33
CA ILE A 91 0.63 24.70 2.55
C ILE A 91 2.16 24.80 2.48
N SER A 92 2.85 23.68 2.27
CA SER A 92 4.29 23.66 2.02
C SER A 92 4.74 22.32 1.44
N VAL A 93 5.79 22.35 0.62
CA VAL A 93 6.44 21.14 0.09
C VAL A 93 6.95 20.26 1.23
N THR A 94 7.56 20.86 2.26
CA THR A 94 8.06 20.12 3.44
C THR A 94 6.96 19.36 4.16
N LEU A 95 5.76 19.94 4.33
CA LEU A 95 4.64 19.22 4.94
C LEU A 95 4.17 18.07 4.05
N ALA A 96 4.09 18.26 2.73
CA ALA A 96 3.72 17.20 1.81
C ALA A 96 4.70 16.01 1.82
N ASP A 97 5.99 16.29 1.93
CA ASP A 97 7.05 15.28 1.96
C ASP A 97 7.13 14.53 3.30
N THR A 98 6.86 15.22 4.41
CA THR A 98 6.97 14.65 5.77
C THR A 98 5.67 14.06 6.31
N ALA A 99 4.53 14.38 5.72
CA ALA A 99 3.26 13.79 6.08
C ALA A 99 3.24 12.29 5.77
N VAL A 100 2.84 11.51 6.77
CA VAL A 100 2.69 10.05 6.70
C VAL A 100 1.24 9.68 6.40
N ALA A 101 0.31 10.36 7.07
CA ALA A 101 -1.13 10.17 6.93
C ALA A 101 -1.85 11.48 7.28
N ALA A 102 -3.17 11.46 7.15
CA ALA A 102 -4.03 12.49 7.69
C ALA A 102 -4.99 11.90 8.73
N GLU A 103 -5.56 12.76 9.53
CA GLU A 103 -6.76 12.51 10.33
C GLU A 103 -7.88 13.41 9.82
N VAL A 104 -9.02 12.81 9.50
CA VAL A 104 -10.20 13.48 8.98
C VAL A 104 -11.35 13.20 9.94
N ASN A 105 -11.84 14.24 10.62
CA ASN A 105 -12.89 14.13 11.64
C ASN A 105 -12.59 13.09 12.74
N GLY A 106 -11.33 12.99 13.16
CA GLY A 106 -10.89 12.05 14.19
C GLY A 106 -10.53 10.64 13.67
N GLU A 107 -10.71 10.37 12.39
CA GLU A 107 -10.42 9.06 11.78
C GLU A 107 -9.16 9.11 10.90
N LEU A 108 -8.32 8.08 10.98
CA LEU A 108 -7.12 7.98 10.15
C LEU A 108 -7.47 7.86 8.67
N TYR A 109 -6.68 8.53 7.82
CA TYR A 109 -7.02 8.77 6.42
C TYR A 109 -5.78 8.80 5.52
N ASP A 110 -5.84 8.12 4.37
CA ASP A 110 -4.75 8.12 3.39
C ASP A 110 -4.61 9.50 2.73
N LEU A 111 -3.36 9.91 2.48
CA LEU A 111 -3.09 11.23 1.90
C LEU A 111 -3.62 11.39 0.48
N ASP A 112 -3.74 10.31 -0.29
CA ASP A 112 -4.26 10.32 -1.66
C ASP A 112 -5.75 10.00 -1.74
N ARG A 113 -6.44 9.76 -0.61
CA ARG A 113 -7.87 9.53 -0.60
C ARG A 113 -8.62 10.87 -0.76
N PRO A 114 -9.61 10.99 -1.68
CA PRO A 114 -10.35 12.24 -1.87
C PRO A 114 -11.27 12.58 -0.69
N LEU A 115 -11.27 13.85 -0.25
CA LEU A 115 -12.17 14.36 0.79
C LEU A 115 -13.60 14.44 0.26
N GLU A 116 -14.58 14.00 1.05
CA GLU A 116 -15.96 13.80 0.56
C GLU A 116 -16.94 14.88 1.05
N THR A 117 -16.66 15.48 2.21
CA THR A 117 -17.50 16.48 2.89
C THR A 117 -16.63 17.51 3.59
N ASP A 118 -17.27 18.56 4.13
CA ASP A 118 -16.66 19.42 5.12
C ASP A 118 -16.06 18.58 6.25
N CYS A 119 -14.85 18.92 6.68
CA CYS A 119 -14.15 18.17 7.71
C CYS A 119 -13.11 19.00 8.46
N HIS A 120 -12.75 18.50 9.64
CA HIS A 120 -11.52 18.85 10.33
C HIS A 120 -10.40 17.93 9.84
N LEU A 121 -9.33 18.53 9.31
CA LEU A 121 -8.19 17.83 8.75
C LEU A 121 -6.95 18.13 9.61
N ARG A 122 -6.25 17.10 10.07
CA ARG A 122 -4.96 17.22 10.75
C ARG A 122 -3.94 16.34 10.03
N PHE A 123 -2.76 16.88 9.73
CA PHE A 123 -1.67 16.09 9.15
C PHE A 123 -0.91 15.35 10.25
N LEU A 124 -0.56 14.10 9.97
CA LEU A 124 0.21 13.24 10.87
C LEU A 124 1.60 13.04 10.25
N THR A 125 2.64 13.40 11.00
CA THR A 125 4.04 13.15 10.65
C THR A 125 4.56 11.97 11.48
N PHE A 126 5.77 11.50 11.19
CA PHE A 126 6.42 10.45 11.98
C PHE A 126 6.64 10.84 13.46
N ASP A 127 6.51 12.11 13.84
CA ASP A 127 6.68 12.53 15.22
C ASP A 127 5.47 12.19 16.10
N SER A 128 4.28 12.00 15.52
CA SER A 128 3.09 11.62 16.28
C SER A 128 2.99 10.10 16.47
N PRO A 129 2.39 9.63 17.58
CA PRO A 129 2.15 8.19 17.80
C PRO A 129 1.39 7.53 16.65
N GLU A 130 0.37 8.20 16.11
CA GLU A 130 -0.44 7.69 15.00
C GLU A 130 0.36 7.63 13.70
N GLY A 131 1.19 8.65 13.42
CA GLY A 131 2.06 8.66 12.26
C GLY A 131 3.11 7.55 12.32
N LYS A 132 3.72 7.30 13.49
CA LYS A 132 4.60 6.13 13.68
C LYS A 132 3.87 4.83 13.43
N ALA A 133 2.66 4.68 13.96
CA ALA A 133 1.87 3.47 13.77
C ALA A 133 1.58 3.19 12.29
N VAL A 134 1.24 4.21 11.50
CA VAL A 134 1.04 4.08 10.04
C VAL A 134 2.34 3.76 9.31
N PHE A 135 3.43 4.45 9.65
CA PHE A 135 4.75 4.21 9.05
C PHE A 135 5.21 2.76 9.26
N TRP A 136 5.08 2.26 10.50
CA TRP A 136 5.41 0.89 10.85
C TRP A 136 4.45 -0.12 10.20
N HIS A 137 3.17 0.22 10.06
CA HIS A 137 2.22 -0.63 9.38
C HIS A 137 2.56 -0.80 7.89
N SER A 138 2.91 0.28 7.19
CA SER A 138 3.43 0.21 5.81
C SER A 138 4.73 -0.60 5.72
N SER A 139 5.62 -0.48 6.70
CA SER A 139 6.87 -1.26 6.75
C SER A 139 6.61 -2.75 6.91
N ALA A 140 5.61 -3.13 7.72
CA ALA A 140 5.16 -4.52 7.87
C ALA A 140 4.68 -5.09 6.53
N HIS A 141 3.91 -4.32 5.76
CA HIS A 141 3.44 -4.76 4.44
C HIS A 141 4.57 -4.97 3.44
N VAL A 142 5.62 -4.14 3.46
CA VAL A 142 6.82 -4.35 2.63
C VAL A 142 7.52 -5.65 2.99
N LEU A 143 7.68 -5.94 4.29
CA LEU A 143 8.23 -7.20 4.74
C LEU A 143 7.33 -8.40 4.34
N GLY A 144 6.01 -8.26 4.44
CA GLY A 144 5.05 -9.26 3.97
C GLY A 144 5.20 -9.56 2.49
N ALA A 145 5.27 -8.52 1.65
CA ALA A 145 5.50 -8.65 0.22
C ALA A 145 6.80 -9.38 -0.11
N ALA A 146 7.89 -9.04 0.59
CA ALA A 146 9.18 -9.71 0.42
C ALA A 146 9.10 -11.21 0.80
N ALA A 147 8.39 -11.54 1.88
CA ALA A 147 8.21 -12.92 2.33
C ALA A 147 7.34 -13.75 1.39
N GLU A 148 6.23 -13.20 0.87
CA GLU A 148 5.41 -13.86 -0.15
C GLU A 148 6.23 -14.16 -1.41
N GLN A 149 7.00 -13.17 -1.90
CA GLN A 149 7.77 -13.30 -3.13
C GLN A 149 8.93 -14.30 -3.01
N GLN A 150 9.62 -14.33 -1.87
CA GLN A 150 10.86 -15.11 -1.73
C GLN A 150 10.69 -16.45 -1.06
N LEU A 151 9.85 -16.50 -0.03
CA LEU A 151 9.71 -17.69 0.80
C LEU A 151 8.45 -18.48 0.44
N GLY A 152 7.60 -17.94 -0.45
CA GLY A 152 6.27 -18.47 -0.71
C GLY A 152 5.39 -18.41 0.54
N ALA A 153 5.63 -17.42 1.41
CA ALA A 153 4.95 -17.31 2.69
C ALA A 153 3.46 -17.09 2.52
N VAL A 154 2.66 -17.72 3.39
CA VAL A 154 1.25 -17.36 3.54
C VAL A 154 1.15 -16.36 4.68
N LEU A 155 0.71 -15.13 4.37
CA LEU A 155 0.66 -14.02 5.33
C LEU A 155 -0.46 -14.20 6.36
N CYS A 156 -0.13 -14.06 7.64
CA CYS A 156 -1.10 -14.17 8.74
C CYS A 156 -1.52 -12.79 9.26
N ARG A 157 -0.63 -12.12 10.02
CA ARG A 157 -0.84 -10.79 10.63
C ARG A 157 0.45 -10.00 10.61
N GLY A 158 0.38 -8.70 10.35
CA GLY A 158 1.54 -7.80 10.36
C GLY A 158 1.22 -6.45 10.98
N PRO A 159 0.99 -6.38 12.31
CA PRO A 159 0.69 -5.11 12.95
C PRO A 159 1.95 -4.26 13.17
N SER A 160 1.75 -2.97 13.33
CA SER A 160 2.75 -2.08 13.92
C SER A 160 2.88 -2.31 15.43
N THR A 161 4.01 -1.92 15.98
CA THR A 161 4.32 -1.89 17.41
C THR A 161 4.78 -0.48 17.79
N GLU A 162 4.97 -0.21 19.09
CA GLU A 162 5.44 1.09 19.55
C GLU A 162 6.82 1.46 18.98
N SER A 163 7.70 0.48 18.77
CA SER A 163 9.10 0.70 18.38
C SER A 163 9.48 0.09 17.03
N GLY A 164 8.50 -0.29 16.19
CA GLY A 164 8.77 -0.97 14.93
C GLY A 164 7.56 -1.78 14.44
N PHE A 165 7.84 -2.93 13.84
CA PHE A 165 6.81 -3.81 13.28
C PHE A 165 7.24 -5.28 13.34
N TYR A 166 6.29 -6.18 13.18
CA TYR A 166 6.57 -7.60 12.92
C TYR A 166 5.58 -8.13 11.89
N HIS A 167 5.87 -9.32 11.36
CA HIS A 167 4.95 -10.01 10.49
C HIS A 167 4.99 -11.52 10.72
N ASP A 168 3.82 -12.09 10.98
CA ASP A 168 3.59 -13.52 11.14
C ASP A 168 3.45 -14.17 9.76
N PHE A 169 4.22 -15.22 9.52
CA PHE A 169 4.21 -16.00 8.28
C PHE A 169 3.96 -17.47 8.55
N PHE A 170 3.21 -18.11 7.66
CA PHE A 170 3.13 -19.55 7.61
C PHE A 170 3.95 -20.09 6.44
N LEU A 171 4.95 -20.93 6.75
CA LEU A 171 5.87 -21.55 5.79
C LEU A 171 5.67 -23.08 5.69
N GLY A 172 4.55 -23.59 6.20
CA GLY A 172 4.32 -25.02 6.43
C GLY A 172 4.52 -25.40 7.90
N LYS A 173 4.21 -26.65 8.25
CA LYS A 173 4.19 -27.12 9.65
C LYS A 173 5.57 -27.24 10.30
N GLU A 174 6.62 -27.46 9.52
CA GLU A 174 7.96 -27.82 10.01
C GLU A 174 9.02 -26.76 9.68
N ARG A 175 8.63 -25.62 9.11
CA ARG A 175 9.56 -24.59 8.65
C ARG A 175 9.28 -23.25 9.32
N THR A 176 10.35 -22.64 9.82
CA THR A 176 10.41 -21.26 10.29
C THR A 176 11.44 -20.47 9.48
N VAL A 177 11.42 -19.13 9.64
CA VAL A 177 12.41 -18.25 9.00
C VAL A 177 13.76 -18.47 9.66
N ARG A 178 14.75 -18.88 8.87
CA ARG A 178 16.12 -19.08 9.33
C ARG A 178 16.84 -17.74 9.41
N SER A 179 17.76 -17.59 10.36
CA SER A 179 18.54 -16.35 10.51
C SER A 179 19.32 -15.96 9.24
N ALA A 180 19.76 -16.95 8.45
CA ALA A 180 20.43 -16.73 7.18
C ALA A 180 19.52 -16.16 6.07
N GLU A 181 18.20 -16.25 6.22
CA GLU A 181 17.21 -15.70 5.28
C GLU A 181 16.89 -14.23 5.58
N LEU A 182 17.19 -13.73 6.80
CA LEU A 182 16.94 -12.34 7.16
C LEU A 182 17.67 -11.33 6.25
N PRO A 183 18.98 -11.47 5.95
CA PRO A 183 19.65 -10.56 5.02
C PRO A 183 19.08 -10.61 3.60
N ILE A 184 18.52 -11.76 3.19
CA ILE A 184 17.90 -11.92 1.87
C ILE A 184 16.57 -11.15 1.83
N LEU A 185 15.73 -11.31 2.85
CA LEU A 185 14.48 -10.57 3.00
C LEU A 185 14.75 -9.06 3.09
N GLU A 186 15.76 -8.64 3.86
CA GLU A 186 16.17 -7.23 3.97
C GLU A 186 16.53 -6.63 2.61
N ARG A 187 17.38 -7.32 1.82
CA ARG A 187 17.76 -6.86 0.48
C ARG A 187 16.52 -6.63 -0.40
N ILE A 188 15.52 -7.48 -0.28
CA ILE A 188 14.32 -7.40 -1.14
C ILE A 188 13.35 -6.35 -0.63
N CYS A 189 13.25 -6.16 0.69
CA CYS A 189 12.60 -4.98 1.24
C CYS A 189 13.24 -3.70 0.70
N GLN A 190 14.57 -3.63 0.63
CA GLN A 190 15.28 -2.48 0.06
C GLN A 190 14.98 -2.29 -1.44
N GLU A 191 14.90 -3.37 -2.22
CA GLU A 191 14.47 -3.31 -3.63
C GLU A 191 13.04 -2.78 -3.77
N LEU A 192 12.11 -3.24 -2.92
CA LEU A 192 10.73 -2.77 -2.90
C LEU A 192 10.61 -1.30 -2.47
N ILE A 193 11.42 -0.86 -1.50
CA ILE A 193 11.51 0.55 -1.07
C ILE A 193 12.05 1.42 -2.21
N ALA A 194 13.16 1.00 -2.85
CA ALA A 194 13.77 1.71 -3.96
C ALA A 194 12.83 1.83 -5.18
N ALA A 195 11.96 0.84 -5.39
CA ALA A 195 10.96 0.87 -6.46
C ALA A 195 9.84 1.92 -6.25
N ALA A 196 9.71 2.47 -5.04
CA ALA A 196 8.72 3.50 -4.68
C ALA A 196 7.29 3.18 -5.16
N GLN A 197 6.86 1.93 -4.97
CA GLN A 197 5.55 1.47 -5.42
C GLN A 197 4.43 2.13 -4.60
N PRO A 198 3.36 2.61 -5.25
CA PRO A 198 2.26 3.25 -4.54
C PRO A 198 1.41 2.24 -3.79
N PHE A 199 0.94 2.62 -2.60
CA PHE A 199 -0.13 1.90 -1.90
C PHE A 199 -1.48 2.30 -2.50
N ARG A 200 -2.22 1.32 -2.99
CA ARG A 200 -3.48 1.52 -3.72
C ARG A 200 -4.64 0.95 -2.91
N ARG A 201 -5.45 1.85 -2.34
CA ARG A 201 -6.61 1.51 -1.50
C ARG A 201 -7.87 1.28 -2.32
N LEU A 202 -8.55 0.16 -2.13
CA LEU A 202 -9.93 -0.02 -2.59
C LEU A 202 -10.80 -0.67 -1.51
N GLU A 203 -12.11 -0.56 -1.68
CA GLU A 203 -13.08 -1.33 -0.90
C GLU A 203 -13.62 -2.46 -1.75
N ALA A 204 -13.62 -3.68 -1.18
CA ALA A 204 -14.07 -4.90 -1.83
C ALA A 204 -15.21 -5.55 -1.05
N SER A 205 -16.17 -6.14 -1.76
CA SER A 205 -17.25 -6.93 -1.16
C SER A 205 -16.72 -8.22 -0.54
N ARG A 206 -17.49 -8.84 0.36
CA ARG A 206 -17.13 -10.13 0.97
C ARG A 206 -16.78 -11.21 -0.08
N ASP A 207 -17.51 -11.28 -1.17
CA ASP A 207 -17.24 -12.27 -2.24
C ASP A 207 -15.96 -11.95 -3.01
N GLN A 208 -15.70 -10.67 -3.30
CA GLN A 208 -14.43 -10.24 -3.92
C GLN A 208 -13.25 -10.54 -3.00
N LEU A 209 -13.39 -10.32 -1.69
CA LEU A 209 -12.37 -10.65 -0.69
C LEU A 209 -12.08 -12.16 -0.65
N ARG A 210 -13.13 -12.99 -0.63
CA ARG A 210 -12.98 -14.45 -0.68
C ARG A 210 -12.27 -14.91 -1.95
N GLN A 211 -12.55 -14.26 -3.08
CA GLN A 211 -11.88 -14.57 -4.34
C GLN A 211 -10.41 -14.12 -4.36
N LEU A 212 -10.11 -12.91 -3.84
CA LEU A 212 -8.73 -12.40 -3.73
C LEU A 212 -7.87 -13.29 -2.84
N PHE A 213 -8.40 -13.71 -1.69
CA PHE A 213 -7.64 -14.43 -0.68
C PHE A 213 -7.94 -15.93 -0.65
N LYS A 214 -8.48 -16.50 -1.75
CA LYS A 214 -8.83 -17.93 -1.82
C LYS A 214 -7.66 -18.88 -1.55
N ASP A 215 -6.44 -18.40 -1.76
CA ASP A 215 -5.19 -19.12 -1.54
C ASP A 215 -4.65 -18.97 -0.10
N ASN A 216 -5.19 -18.05 0.69
CA ASN A 216 -4.75 -17.74 2.04
C ASN A 216 -5.85 -18.02 3.09
N HIS A 217 -5.80 -19.21 3.67
CA HIS A 217 -6.76 -19.67 4.67
C HIS A 217 -6.82 -18.81 5.95
N PHE A 218 -5.71 -18.17 6.35
CA PHE A 218 -5.71 -17.23 7.50
C PHE A 218 -6.53 -15.98 7.18
N LYS A 219 -6.37 -15.43 5.98
CA LYS A 219 -7.14 -14.26 5.54
C LYS A 219 -8.60 -14.60 5.32
N LEU A 220 -8.92 -15.78 4.77
CA LEU A 220 -10.32 -16.26 4.67
C LEU A 220 -11.00 -16.35 6.03
N HIS A 221 -10.31 -16.90 7.03
CA HIS A 221 -10.82 -16.96 8.40
C HIS A 221 -11.01 -15.55 8.98
N LEU A 222 -10.03 -14.64 8.79
CA LEU A 222 -10.13 -13.26 9.22
C LEU A 222 -11.32 -12.51 8.57
N ILE A 223 -11.60 -12.77 7.29
CA ILE A 223 -12.76 -12.20 6.58
C ILE A 223 -14.07 -12.69 7.21
N GLU A 224 -14.15 -13.98 7.53
CA GLU A 224 -15.34 -14.55 8.14
C GLU A 224 -15.60 -13.97 9.53
N GLU A 225 -14.56 -13.85 10.35
CA GLU A 225 -14.69 -13.38 11.73
C GLU A 225 -14.86 -11.86 11.89
N LYS A 226 -14.16 -11.06 11.07
CA LYS A 226 -14.00 -9.61 11.33
C LYS A 226 -14.72 -8.71 10.34
N VAL A 227 -15.11 -9.20 9.16
CA VAL A 227 -15.78 -8.37 8.16
C VAL A 227 -17.30 -8.47 8.35
N THR A 228 -17.85 -7.68 9.26
CA THR A 228 -19.29 -7.66 9.54
C THR A 228 -20.08 -6.77 8.57
N GLY A 229 -19.41 -5.81 7.93
CA GLY A 229 -20.01 -4.90 6.96
C GLY A 229 -20.12 -5.47 5.54
N PRO A 230 -20.74 -4.72 4.61
CA PRO A 230 -20.88 -5.14 3.21
C PRO A 230 -19.53 -5.18 2.46
N THR A 231 -18.56 -4.39 2.92
CA THR A 231 -17.22 -4.28 2.32
C THR A 231 -16.13 -4.24 3.39
N ALA A 232 -14.90 -4.53 2.97
CA ALA A 232 -13.69 -4.22 3.73
C ALA A 232 -12.64 -3.59 2.82
N THR A 233 -11.62 -2.98 3.42
CA THR A 233 -10.54 -2.30 2.68
C THR A 233 -9.45 -3.30 2.30
N VAL A 234 -8.93 -3.17 1.08
CA VAL A 234 -7.81 -3.93 0.53
C VAL A 234 -6.80 -2.94 -0.01
N TYR A 235 -5.51 -3.24 0.20
CA TYR A 235 -4.42 -2.48 -0.37
C TYR A 235 -3.59 -3.34 -1.31
N GLY A 236 -3.25 -2.76 -2.47
CA GLY A 236 -2.24 -3.31 -3.36
C GLY A 236 -0.98 -2.45 -3.35
N CYS A 237 0.19 -3.08 -3.36
CA CYS A 237 1.48 -2.42 -3.48
C CYS A 237 2.39 -3.28 -4.35
N GLY A 238 2.65 -2.84 -5.59
CA GLY A 238 3.24 -3.71 -6.60
C GLY A 238 2.38 -4.96 -6.79
N MET A 239 3.02 -6.14 -6.70
CA MET A 239 2.34 -7.44 -6.79
C MET A 239 1.67 -7.88 -5.48
N SER A 240 2.00 -7.25 -4.35
CA SER A 240 1.40 -7.60 -3.07
C SER A 240 -0.02 -7.06 -2.97
N VAL A 241 -0.90 -7.85 -2.38
CA VAL A 241 -2.30 -7.50 -2.12
C VAL A 241 -2.65 -8.02 -0.75
N ASP A 242 -3.10 -7.13 0.14
CA ASP A 242 -3.42 -7.49 1.52
C ASP A 242 -4.71 -6.82 2.05
N LEU A 243 -5.38 -7.55 2.93
CA LEU A 243 -6.57 -7.12 3.67
C LEU A 243 -6.13 -6.38 4.92
N CYS A 244 -6.28 -5.05 4.92
CA CYS A 244 -6.04 -4.22 6.09
C CYS A 244 -6.95 -2.99 6.07
N ARG A 245 -7.11 -2.34 7.23
CA ARG A 245 -7.91 -1.11 7.35
C ARG A 245 -7.15 0.11 6.80
N GLY A 246 -5.83 0.07 6.87
CA GLY A 246 -4.96 1.22 6.63
C GLY A 246 -5.16 2.33 7.68
N PRO A 247 -4.76 3.58 7.36
CA PRO A 247 -4.14 4.00 6.10
C PRO A 247 -2.71 3.48 5.94
N HIS A 248 -2.11 3.75 4.78
CA HIS A 248 -0.70 3.53 4.51
C HIS A 248 0.01 4.83 4.07
N LEU A 249 1.35 4.79 4.11
CA LEU A 249 2.20 5.71 3.35
C LEU A 249 1.75 5.75 1.88
N ARG A 250 2.06 6.84 1.17
CA ARG A 250 1.70 6.98 -0.25
C ARG A 250 2.44 5.97 -1.12
N HIS A 251 3.72 5.75 -0.83
CA HIS A 251 4.56 4.77 -1.52
C HIS A 251 5.67 4.21 -0.63
N THR A 252 6.18 3.04 -1.00
CA THR A 252 7.24 2.33 -0.24
C THR A 252 8.51 3.14 -0.06
N GLY A 253 8.84 4.01 -1.02
CA GLY A 253 10.02 4.88 -0.96
C GLY A 253 10.05 5.83 0.25
N GLN A 254 8.91 6.14 0.88
CA GLN A 254 8.88 6.98 2.08
C GLN A 254 9.48 6.29 3.32
N ILE A 255 9.68 4.96 3.30
CA ILE A 255 10.29 4.22 4.41
C ILE A 255 11.77 4.57 4.55
N GLY A 256 12.47 4.85 3.46
CA GLY A 256 13.90 5.16 3.45
C GLY A 256 14.78 3.94 3.74
N ALA A 257 14.84 3.50 5.01
CA ALA A 257 15.65 2.37 5.45
C ALA A 257 14.85 1.40 6.31
N LEU A 258 15.16 0.11 6.19
CA LEU A 258 14.51 -0.98 6.93
C LEU A 258 15.55 -1.99 7.39
N LYS A 259 15.42 -2.46 8.63
CA LYS A 259 16.26 -3.49 9.24
C LYS A 259 15.39 -4.55 9.90
N LEU A 260 15.72 -5.82 9.68
CA LEU A 260 15.13 -6.97 10.35
C LEU A 260 16.06 -7.40 11.49
N LEU A 261 15.51 -7.46 12.70
CA LEU A 261 16.32 -7.72 13.89
C LEU A 261 16.43 -9.21 14.21
N THR A 262 15.29 -9.89 14.18
CA THR A 262 15.15 -11.26 14.69
C THR A 262 14.05 -12.01 13.95
N SER A 263 14.17 -13.33 13.91
CA SER A 263 13.06 -14.25 13.61
C SER A 263 12.86 -15.17 14.82
N TYR A 264 11.61 -15.56 15.07
CA TYR A 264 11.21 -16.48 16.13
C TYR A 264 10.31 -17.55 15.55
#